data_AF-A0A0G0Q406-F1
#
_entry.id   AF-A0A0G0Q406-F1
#
_cell.length_a   1.000
_cell.length_b   1.000
_cell.length_c   1.000
_cell.angle_alpha   90.00
_cell.angle_beta   90.00
_cell.angle_gamma   90.00
#
_symmetry.space_group_name_H-M   'P 1'
#
loop_
_entity.id
_entity.type
_entity.pdbx_description
1 polymer ?
#
loop_
_entity_poly.entity_id
_entity_poly.type
_entity_poly.pdbx_seq_one_letter_code
_entity_poly.pdbx_strand_id
1 'polypeptide(L)'
;MALGFYIFADFTLLVRFIKSRDYKDLILLSLFLGITGLIKEEGLVFVLISQAVLTYYILAKFKNFKLFLVSLLCVIPILDWQLYKILNGLSYSLYANSAFHPERILPIFIEILKEVINIRNWNFLWLSFLFGLLIFAKYGKRRLVYMLIGFQVLSYLAVFLISPYEPSAHVKNVIDRLLLHIAAIAVYSIAAI
;
A
#
# COMPACT_ATOMS: atom_id res chain seq x y z
N MET A 1 0.42 1.58 -12.95
CA MET A 1 0.24 3.05 -13.06
C MET A 1 -0.95 3.53 -12.24
N ALA A 2 -2.17 3.02 -12.47
CA ALA A 2 -3.35 3.39 -11.66
C ALA A 2 -3.15 3.21 -10.14
N LEU A 3 -2.67 2.04 -9.70
CA LEU A 3 -2.47 1.78 -8.26
C LEU A 3 -1.52 2.79 -7.58
N GLY A 4 -0.41 3.15 -8.20
CA GLY A 4 0.52 4.14 -7.66
C GLY A 4 -0.10 5.54 -7.52
N PHE A 5 -0.94 5.95 -8.48
CA PHE A 5 -1.70 7.19 -8.39
C PHE A 5 -2.67 7.18 -7.20
N TYR A 6 -3.43 6.10 -7.03
CA TYR A 6 -4.37 6.00 -5.92
C TYR A 6 -3.67 5.91 -4.56
N ILE A 7 -2.54 5.18 -4.45
CA ILE A 7 -1.71 5.16 -3.24
C ILE A 7 -1.19 6.57 -2.89
N PHE A 8 -0.74 7.33 -3.89
CA PHE A 8 -0.31 8.73 -3.69
C PHE A 8 -1.47 9.61 -3.18
N ALA A 9 -2.63 9.51 -3.84
CA ALA A 9 -3.82 10.29 -3.50
C ALA A 9 -4.32 9.94 -2.09
N ASP A 10 -4.46 8.65 -1.78
CA ASP A 10 -4.85 8.13 -0.48
C ASP A 10 -3.89 8.63 0.61
N PHE A 11 -2.58 8.53 0.38
CA PHE A 11 -1.60 8.99 1.33
C PHE A 11 -1.71 10.50 1.61
N THR A 12 -1.86 11.29 0.55
CA THR A 12 -2.03 12.75 0.63
C THR A 12 -3.28 13.11 1.42
N LEU A 13 -4.42 12.47 1.11
CA LEU A 13 -5.70 12.70 1.78
C LEU A 13 -5.67 12.24 3.23
N LEU A 14 -5.01 11.12 3.54
CA LEU A 14 -4.80 10.64 4.90
C LEU A 14 -4.05 11.68 5.75
N VAL A 15 -2.93 12.19 5.23
CA VAL A 15 -2.15 13.21 5.95
C VAL A 15 -2.92 14.52 6.08
N ARG A 16 -3.68 14.92 5.04
CA ARG A 16 -4.52 16.13 5.08
C ARG A 16 -5.63 15.99 6.12
N PHE A 17 -6.38 14.90 6.10
CA PHE A 17 -7.43 14.60 7.06
C PHE A 17 -6.91 14.57 8.51
N ILE A 18 -5.76 13.95 8.77
CA ILE A 18 -5.18 13.91 10.13
C ILE A 18 -4.87 15.34 10.64
N LYS A 19 -4.54 16.29 9.75
CA LYS A 19 -4.28 17.69 10.09
C LYS A 19 -5.56 18.52 10.18
N SER A 20 -6.40 18.50 9.15
CA SER A 20 -7.56 19.39 8.96
C SER A 20 -8.82 18.89 9.65
N ARG A 21 -8.96 17.57 9.79
CA ARG A 21 -10.20 16.87 10.18
C ARG A 21 -11.41 17.20 9.30
N ASP A 22 -11.17 17.63 8.06
CA ASP A 22 -12.24 17.92 7.12
C ASP A 22 -12.97 16.63 6.71
N TYR A 23 -14.29 16.63 6.80
CA TYR A 23 -15.13 15.50 6.42
C TYR A 23 -15.03 15.18 4.93
N LYS A 24 -14.79 16.19 4.08
CA LYS A 24 -14.67 16.00 2.62
C LYS A 24 -13.45 15.16 2.27
N ASP A 25 -12.34 15.40 2.98
CA ASP A 25 -11.11 14.62 2.84
C ASP A 25 -11.33 13.17 3.22
N LEU A 26 -12.08 12.94 4.30
CA LEU A 26 -12.37 11.59 4.78
C LEU A 26 -13.27 10.82 3.80
N ILE A 27 -14.31 11.43 3.26
CA ILE A 27 -15.17 10.76 2.26
C ILE A 27 -14.35 10.37 1.04
N LEU A 28 -13.58 11.31 0.50
CA LEU A 28 -12.79 11.06 -0.70
C LEU A 28 -11.73 9.98 -0.45
N LEU A 29 -11.05 10.05 0.69
CA LEU A 29 -10.09 9.04 1.12
C LEU A 29 -10.74 7.66 1.25
N SER A 30 -11.90 7.54 1.90
CA SER A 30 -12.56 6.26 2.06
C SER A 30 -12.99 5.65 0.73
N LEU A 31 -13.52 6.45 -0.19
CA LEU A 31 -13.86 5.97 -1.53
C LEU A 31 -12.62 5.52 -2.30
N PHE A 32 -11.55 6.30 -2.26
CA PHE A 32 -10.32 5.98 -2.97
C PHE A 32 -9.64 4.75 -2.38
N LEU A 33 -9.59 4.59 -1.06
CA LEU A 33 -9.12 3.36 -0.42
C LEU A 33 -9.92 2.15 -0.90
N GLY A 34 -11.26 2.26 -0.99
CA GLY A 34 -12.07 1.18 -1.54
C GLY A 34 -11.68 0.81 -2.98
N ILE A 35 -11.45 1.80 -3.83
CA ILE A 35 -10.98 1.60 -5.21
C ILE A 35 -9.57 0.98 -5.23
N THR A 36 -8.63 1.51 -4.44
CA THR A 36 -7.25 1.02 -4.30
C THR A 36 -7.22 -0.47 -3.98
N GLY A 37 -8.10 -0.92 -3.09
CA GLY A 37 -8.22 -2.33 -2.71
C GLY A 37 -8.69 -3.25 -3.83
N LEU A 38 -9.37 -2.72 -4.85
CA LEU A 38 -9.88 -3.49 -5.99
C LEU A 38 -8.90 -3.55 -7.18
N ILE A 39 -7.91 -2.65 -7.24
CA ILE A 39 -6.99 -2.60 -8.40
C ILE A 39 -6.10 -3.84 -8.43
N LYS A 40 -5.50 -4.20 -7.29
CA LYS A 40 -4.68 -5.42 -7.08
C LYS A 40 -4.62 -5.76 -5.59
N GLU A 41 -4.26 -7.00 -5.28
CA GLU A 41 -3.99 -7.50 -3.92
C GLU A 41 -2.99 -6.62 -3.14
N GLU A 42 -1.98 -6.09 -3.84
CA GLU A 42 -0.97 -5.17 -3.28
C GLU A 42 -1.60 -3.88 -2.72
N GLY A 43 -2.72 -3.43 -3.30
CA GLY A 43 -3.50 -2.28 -2.85
C GLY A 43 -4.32 -2.58 -1.62
N LEU A 44 -4.85 -3.81 -1.48
CA LEU A 44 -5.63 -4.23 -0.31
C LEU A 44 -4.81 -4.11 0.98
N VAL A 45 -3.52 -4.46 0.93
CA VAL A 45 -2.63 -4.31 2.09
C VAL A 45 -2.49 -2.84 2.48
N PHE A 46 -2.22 -1.96 1.51
CA PHE A 46 -2.14 -0.53 1.75
C PHE A 46 -3.45 0.02 2.36
N VAL A 47 -4.59 -0.47 1.91
CA VAL A 47 -5.91 -0.12 2.43
C VAL A 47 -6.08 -0.54 3.88
N LEU A 48 -5.73 -1.78 4.23
CA LEU A 48 -5.81 -2.27 5.60
C LEU A 48 -4.98 -1.42 6.57
N ILE A 49 -3.76 -1.07 6.17
CA ILE A 49 -2.86 -0.26 7.02
C ILE A 49 -3.39 1.16 7.15
N SER A 50 -3.76 1.79 6.03
CA SER A 50 -4.35 3.13 6.01
C SER A 50 -5.62 3.19 6.86
N GLN A 51 -6.50 2.19 6.76
CA GLN A 51 -7.71 2.09 7.57
C GLN A 51 -7.40 1.88 9.06
N ALA A 52 -6.39 1.08 9.40
CA ALA A 52 -5.97 0.89 10.80
C ALA A 52 -5.44 2.20 11.41
N VAL A 53 -4.59 2.91 10.67
CA VAL A 53 -4.09 4.24 11.07
C VAL A 53 -5.26 5.21 11.25
N LEU A 54 -6.18 5.24 10.29
CA LEU A 54 -7.32 6.14 10.32
C LEU A 54 -8.26 5.83 11.50
N THR A 55 -8.51 4.56 11.77
CA THR A 55 -9.28 4.08 12.93
C THR A 55 -8.61 4.49 14.24
N TYR A 56 -7.30 4.33 14.37
CA TYR A 56 -6.55 4.77 15.54
C TYR A 56 -6.71 6.28 15.76
N TYR A 57 -6.53 7.10 14.73
CA TYR A 57 -6.68 8.55 14.87
C TYR A 57 -8.13 8.94 15.20
N ILE A 58 -9.12 8.35 14.56
CA ILE A 58 -10.53 8.71 14.77
C ILE A 58 -11.01 8.29 16.16
N LEU A 59 -10.78 7.04 16.56
CA LEU A 59 -11.31 6.50 17.81
C LEU A 59 -10.47 6.88 19.03
N ALA A 60 -9.14 6.79 18.93
CA ALA A 60 -8.25 7.01 20.07
C ALA A 60 -7.83 8.48 20.24
N LYS A 61 -7.61 9.22 19.14
CA LYS A 61 -7.15 10.63 19.20
C LYS A 61 -8.29 11.64 19.11
N PHE A 62 -9.16 11.51 18.11
CA PHE A 62 -10.24 12.46 17.89
C PHE A 62 -11.49 12.12 18.70
N LYS A 63 -11.64 10.86 19.12
CA LYS A 63 -12.79 10.32 19.87
C LYS A 63 -14.13 10.63 19.20
N ASN A 64 -14.17 10.55 17.87
CA ASN A 64 -15.35 10.90 17.08
C ASN A 64 -15.88 9.70 16.29
N PHE A 65 -16.85 9.00 16.87
CA PHE A 65 -17.44 7.81 16.26
C PHE A 65 -18.17 8.10 14.93
N LYS A 66 -18.71 9.31 14.73
CA LYS A 66 -19.36 9.66 13.45
C LYS A 66 -18.37 9.61 12.28
N LEU A 67 -17.14 10.07 12.49
CA LEU A 67 -16.09 9.96 11.47
C LEU A 67 -15.70 8.51 11.22
N PHE A 68 -15.78 7.63 12.21
CA PHE A 68 -15.51 6.21 12.01
C PHE A 68 -16.57 5.58 11.12
N LEU A 69 -17.84 5.94 11.28
CA LEU A 69 -18.89 5.47 10.37
C LEU A 69 -18.67 5.93 8.93
N VAL A 70 -18.23 7.18 8.73
CA VAL A 70 -17.86 7.68 7.40
C VAL A 70 -16.65 6.92 6.85
N SER A 71 -15.70 6.53 7.70
CA SER A 71 -14.51 5.81 7.22
C SER A 71 -14.81 4.42 6.67
N LEU A 72 -15.96 3.84 7.02
CA LEU A 72 -16.42 2.54 6.50
C LEU A 72 -16.93 2.59 5.06
N LEU A 73 -17.04 3.78 4.44
CA LEU A 73 -17.38 3.89 3.02
C LEU A 73 -16.38 3.16 2.10
N CYS A 74 -15.16 2.88 2.56
CA CYS A 74 -14.18 2.08 1.84
C CYS A 74 -14.62 0.63 1.60
N VAL A 75 -15.60 0.15 2.37
CA VAL A 75 -16.14 -1.20 2.25
C VAL A 75 -17.10 -1.32 1.07
N ILE A 76 -17.73 -0.21 0.62
CA ILE A 76 -18.75 -0.24 -0.44
C ILE A 76 -18.20 -0.83 -1.75
N PRO A 77 -17.07 -0.34 -2.32
CA PRO A 77 -16.55 -0.91 -3.57
C PRO A 77 -16.21 -2.41 -3.43
N ILE A 78 -15.72 -2.81 -2.25
CA ILE A 78 -15.39 -4.21 -1.97
C ILE A 78 -16.65 -5.07 -1.97
N LEU A 79 -17.70 -4.64 -1.28
CA LEU A 79 -18.97 -5.36 -1.22
C LEU A 79 -19.63 -5.44 -2.59
N ASP A 80 -19.63 -4.35 -3.36
CA ASP A 80 -20.19 -4.32 -4.71
C ASP A 80 -19.53 -5.37 -5.61
N TRP A 81 -18.21 -5.50 -5.53
CA TRP A 81 -17.47 -6.53 -6.27
C TRP A 81 -17.78 -7.95 -5.79
N GLN A 82 -17.87 -8.18 -4.48
CA GLN A 82 -18.23 -9.51 -3.96
C GLN A 82 -19.66 -9.90 -4.37
N LEU A 83 -20.61 -8.96 -4.30
CA LEU A 83 -21.99 -9.17 -4.71
C LEU A 83 -22.05 -9.51 -6.21
N TYR A 84 -21.34 -8.75 -7.05
CA TYR A 84 -21.23 -9.04 -8.48
C TYR A 84 -20.71 -10.46 -8.73
N LYS A 85 -19.67 -10.90 -8.02
CA LYS A 85 -19.14 -12.27 -8.16
C LYS A 85 -20.16 -13.33 -7.75
N ILE A 86 -20.89 -13.12 -6.66
CA ILE A 86 -21.93 -14.06 -6.20
C ILE A 86 -23.03 -14.19 -7.25
N LEU A 87 -23.54 -13.05 -7.74
CA LEU A 87 -24.62 -13.02 -8.73
C LEU A 87 -24.24 -13.69 -10.06
N ASN A 88 -22.95 -13.67 -10.43
CA ASN A 88 -22.44 -14.24 -11.67
C ASN A 88 -21.74 -15.60 -11.50
N GLY A 89 -21.77 -16.20 -10.30
CA GLY A 89 -21.13 -17.49 -10.04
C GLY A 89 -19.60 -17.48 -10.19
N LEU A 90 -18.95 -16.34 -9.99
CA LEU A 90 -17.49 -16.17 -10.10
C LEU A 90 -16.80 -16.61 -8.79
N SER A 91 -16.73 -17.91 -8.55
CA SER A 91 -16.08 -18.51 -7.37
C SER A 91 -14.59 -18.81 -7.60
N TYR A 92 -13.81 -17.81 -8.01
CA TYR A 92 -12.35 -17.98 -8.10
C TYR A 92 -11.67 -17.62 -6.77
N SER A 93 -11.00 -18.61 -6.17
CA SER A 93 -10.14 -18.46 -5.00
C SER A 93 -8.69 -18.42 -5.46
N LEU A 94 -8.10 -17.22 -5.50
CA LEU A 94 -6.69 -17.01 -5.87
C LEU A 94 -5.70 -17.74 -4.95
N TYR A 95 -6.13 -18.08 -3.74
CA TYR A 95 -5.31 -18.69 -2.69
C TYR A 95 -5.67 -20.15 -2.40
N ALA A 96 -6.51 -20.79 -3.23
CA ALA A 96 -6.95 -22.17 -3.02
C ALA A 96 -5.79 -23.18 -2.86
N ASN A 97 -4.60 -22.85 -3.39
CA ASN A 97 -3.39 -23.68 -3.34
C ASN A 97 -2.19 -22.94 -2.73
N SER A 98 -2.40 -21.93 -1.91
CA SER A 98 -1.29 -21.21 -1.29
C SER A 98 -0.74 -21.97 -0.08
N ALA A 99 0.57 -22.23 -0.07
CA ALA A 99 1.30 -22.81 1.04
C ALA A 99 2.39 -21.86 1.51
N PHE A 100 2.72 -21.89 2.80
CA PHE A 100 3.80 -21.08 3.36
C PHE A 100 5.16 -21.75 3.10
N HIS A 101 6.05 -21.03 2.42
CA HIS A 101 7.36 -21.53 1.97
C HIS A 101 8.53 -20.74 2.59
N PRO A 102 8.89 -20.98 3.87
CA PRO A 102 9.96 -20.24 4.55
C PRO A 102 11.35 -20.45 3.91
N GLU A 103 11.57 -21.58 3.23
CA GLU A 103 12.81 -21.88 2.50
C GLU A 103 13.12 -20.86 1.39
N ARG A 104 12.12 -20.08 0.94
CA ARG A 104 12.27 -19.10 -0.13
C ARG A 104 12.82 -17.75 0.34
N ILE A 105 12.95 -17.50 1.64
CA ILE A 105 13.41 -16.22 2.19
C ILE A 105 14.77 -15.80 1.59
N LEU A 106 15.75 -16.70 1.60
CA LEU A 106 17.10 -16.40 1.11
C LEU A 106 17.12 -16.18 -0.42
N PRO A 107 16.50 -17.05 -1.25
CA PRO A 107 16.33 -16.79 -2.69
C PRO A 107 15.66 -15.45 -3.00
N ILE A 108 14.57 -15.11 -2.30
CA ILE A 108 13.86 -13.83 -2.48
C ILE A 108 14.80 -12.65 -2.19
N PHE A 109 15.55 -12.72 -1.09
CA PHE A 109 16.48 -11.66 -0.71
C PHE A 109 17.59 -11.46 -1.76
N ILE A 110 18.16 -12.54 -2.28
CA ILE A 110 19.18 -12.49 -3.34
C ILE A 110 18.62 -11.85 -4.61
N GLU A 111 17.42 -12.23 -5.03
CA GLU A 111 16.78 -11.67 -6.23
C GLU A 111 16.42 -10.19 -6.08
N ILE A 112 15.95 -9.77 -4.88
CA ILE A 112 15.74 -8.35 -4.57
C ILE A 112 17.06 -7.58 -4.69
N LEU A 113 18.16 -8.09 -4.11
CA LEU A 113 19.47 -7.45 -4.19
C LEU A 113 19.95 -7.31 -5.63
N LYS A 114 19.79 -8.36 -6.45
CA LYS A 114 20.13 -8.32 -7.87
C LYS A 114 19.37 -7.21 -8.58
N GLU A 115 18.07 -7.08 -8.33
CA GLU A 115 17.26 -6.03 -8.98
C GLU A 115 17.58 -4.63 -8.45
N VAL A 116 17.91 -4.47 -7.17
CA VAL A 116 18.37 -3.17 -6.62
C VAL A 116 19.67 -2.71 -7.29
N ILE A 117 20.58 -3.64 -7.61
CA ILE A 117 21.88 -3.36 -8.26
C ILE A 117 21.73 -3.18 -9.78
N ASN A 118 20.68 -3.73 -10.39
CA ASN A 118 20.50 -3.75 -11.84
C ASN A 118 20.08 -2.37 -12.39
N ILE A 119 21.00 -1.51 -12.83
CA ILE A 119 20.68 -0.11 -13.24
C ILE A 119 19.85 0.01 -14.55
N ARG A 120 19.38 -1.09 -15.15
CA ARG A 120 18.67 -1.04 -16.45
C ARG A 120 17.26 -0.40 -16.43
N ASN A 121 16.52 -0.51 -15.32
CA ASN A 121 15.11 -0.08 -15.23
C ASN A 121 14.92 1.15 -14.33
N TRP A 122 13.80 1.21 -13.60
CA TRP A 122 13.41 2.23 -12.62
C TRP A 122 14.33 2.33 -11.39
N ASN A 123 15.48 1.64 -11.40
CA ASN A 123 16.33 1.47 -10.23
C ASN A 123 17.04 2.76 -9.77
N PHE A 124 17.10 3.81 -10.61
CA PHE A 124 17.49 5.15 -10.14
C PHE A 124 16.48 5.74 -9.13
N LEU A 125 15.21 5.33 -9.18
CA LEU A 125 14.22 5.75 -8.18
C LEU A 125 14.59 5.33 -6.76
N TRP A 126 15.35 4.24 -6.58
CA TRP A 126 15.83 3.86 -5.25
C TRP A 126 16.74 4.93 -4.65
N LEU A 127 17.60 5.56 -5.45
CA LEU A 127 18.47 6.65 -4.99
C LEU A 127 17.65 7.89 -4.63
N SER A 128 16.71 8.29 -5.50
CA SER A 128 15.81 9.41 -5.22
C SER A 128 14.93 9.16 -3.99
N PHE A 129 14.50 7.90 -3.79
CA PHE A 129 13.74 7.48 -2.63
C PHE A 129 14.56 7.55 -1.33
N LEU A 130 15.77 6.96 -1.32
CA LEU A 130 16.65 7.00 -0.15
C LEU A 130 17.03 8.45 0.19
N PHE A 131 17.32 9.27 -0.82
CA PHE A 131 17.60 10.68 -0.63
C PHE A 131 16.39 11.44 -0.09
N GLY A 132 15.20 11.22 -0.64
CA GLY A 132 13.94 11.77 -0.12
C GLY A 132 13.66 11.36 1.32
N LEU A 133 13.91 10.11 1.68
CA LEU A 133 13.80 9.62 3.06
C LEU A 133 14.79 10.31 4.00
N LEU A 134 16.03 10.54 3.57
CA LEU A 134 17.06 11.22 4.38
C LEU A 134 16.71 12.70 4.61
N ILE A 135 16.20 13.39 3.59
CA ILE A 135 15.73 14.78 3.73
C ILE A 135 14.50 14.82 4.65
N PHE A 136 13.53 13.92 4.43
CA PHE A 136 12.33 13.85 5.26
C PHE A 136 12.65 13.43 6.70
N ALA A 137 13.74 12.68 6.91
CA ALA A 137 14.33 12.40 8.21
C ALA A 137 14.87 13.66 8.91
N LYS A 138 14.64 14.87 8.38
CA LYS A 138 14.84 16.14 9.10
C LYS A 138 13.52 16.75 9.59
N TYR A 139 12.38 16.38 9.03
CA TYR A 139 11.06 17.01 9.30
C TYR A 139 10.08 16.08 10.05
N GLY A 140 9.26 16.63 10.94
CA GLY A 140 8.65 15.94 12.10
C GLY A 140 7.55 14.87 11.88
N LYS A 141 7.26 14.41 10.65
CA LYS A 141 6.19 13.40 10.38
C LYS A 141 6.71 12.03 9.94
N ARG A 142 7.89 11.66 10.43
CA ARG A 142 8.70 10.51 10.00
C ARG A 142 8.04 9.15 10.25
N ARG A 143 7.39 8.97 11.40
CA ARG A 143 6.93 7.65 11.85
C ARG A 143 5.86 7.05 10.93
N LEU A 144 4.90 7.85 10.48
CA LEU A 144 3.79 7.36 9.67
C LEU A 144 4.23 6.99 8.24
N VAL A 145 5.13 7.78 7.64
CA VAL A 145 5.76 7.48 6.35
C VAL A 145 6.56 6.19 6.42
N TYR A 146 7.45 6.05 7.41
CA TYR A 146 8.25 4.83 7.57
C TYR A 146 7.39 3.59 7.87
N MET A 147 6.34 3.73 8.66
CA MET A 147 5.40 2.64 8.91
C MET A 147 4.74 2.18 7.60
N LEU A 148 4.20 3.10 6.79
CA LEU A 148 3.53 2.73 5.54
C LEU A 148 4.49 2.08 4.54
N ILE A 149 5.68 2.65 4.37
CA ILE A 149 6.72 2.07 3.51
C ILE A 149 7.12 0.68 4.02
N GLY A 150 7.44 0.56 5.31
CA GLY A 150 7.90 -0.69 5.91
C GLY A 150 6.85 -1.79 5.80
N PHE A 151 5.60 -1.47 6.08
CA PHE A 151 4.50 -2.41 5.90
C PHE A 151 4.25 -2.76 4.43
N GLN A 152 4.40 -1.81 3.51
CA GLN A 152 4.32 -2.11 2.08
C GLN A 152 5.42 -3.12 1.71
N VAL A 153 6.68 -2.88 2.05
CA VAL A 153 7.77 -3.84 1.76
C VAL A 153 7.49 -5.22 2.39
N LEU A 154 7.04 -5.26 3.64
CA LEU A 154 6.71 -6.51 4.35
C LEU A 154 5.55 -7.26 3.69
N SER A 155 4.57 -6.56 3.14
CA SER A 155 3.43 -7.20 2.49
C SER A 155 3.81 -7.90 1.21
N TYR A 156 4.72 -7.32 0.42
CA TYR A 156 5.29 -7.99 -0.75
C TYR A 156 6.10 -9.21 -0.36
N LEU A 157 6.90 -9.13 0.72
CA LEU A 157 7.62 -10.29 1.25
C LEU A 157 6.64 -11.41 1.65
N ALA A 158 5.54 -11.08 2.33
CA ALA A 158 4.51 -12.06 2.69
C ALA A 158 3.87 -12.70 1.44
N VAL A 159 3.57 -11.91 0.41
CA VAL A 159 3.02 -12.42 -0.87
C VAL A 159 4.01 -13.39 -1.54
N PHE A 160 5.31 -13.10 -1.52
CA PHE A 160 6.32 -14.01 -2.10
C PHE A 160 6.44 -15.34 -1.35
N LEU A 161 6.18 -15.36 -0.04
CA LEU A 161 6.25 -16.57 0.79
C LEU A 161 5.04 -17.49 0.65
N ILE A 162 3.89 -16.95 0.25
CA ILE A 162 2.61 -17.66 0.17
C ILE A 162 2.25 -18.02 -1.28
N SER A 163 2.85 -17.30 -2.23
CA SER A 163 2.64 -17.50 -3.67
C SER A 163 3.20 -18.84 -4.16
N PRO A 164 2.48 -19.58 -5.04
CA PRO A 164 2.98 -20.82 -5.63
C PRO A 164 4.12 -20.61 -6.65
N TYR A 165 4.25 -19.41 -7.21
CA TYR A 165 5.23 -19.10 -8.27
C TYR A 165 6.70 -19.11 -7.78
N GLU A 166 7.61 -19.44 -8.70
CA GLU A 166 9.06 -19.37 -8.43
C GLU A 166 9.52 -17.93 -8.10
N PRO A 167 10.37 -17.76 -7.06
CA PRO A 167 10.82 -16.44 -6.61
C PRO A 167 11.49 -15.58 -7.70
N SER A 168 12.31 -16.18 -8.58
CA SER A 168 13.08 -15.46 -9.60
C SER A 168 12.19 -14.70 -10.59
N ALA A 169 11.19 -15.39 -11.16
CA ALA A 169 10.24 -14.80 -12.08
C ALA A 169 9.26 -13.85 -11.36
N HIS A 170 8.90 -14.18 -10.12
CA HIS A 170 7.93 -13.39 -9.36
C HIS A 170 8.51 -12.05 -8.89
N VAL A 171 9.72 -12.06 -8.31
CA VAL A 171 10.40 -10.84 -7.83
C VAL A 171 10.63 -9.86 -8.97
N LYS A 172 11.13 -10.32 -10.11
CA LYS A 172 11.40 -9.48 -11.29
C LYS A 172 10.17 -8.72 -11.79
N ASN A 173 8.99 -9.36 -11.75
CA ASN A 173 7.74 -8.75 -12.22
C ASN A 173 7.09 -7.79 -11.19
N VAL A 174 7.54 -7.85 -9.95
CA VAL A 174 6.89 -7.21 -8.80
C VAL A 174 7.72 -6.05 -8.26
N ILE A 175 9.05 -6.11 -8.38
CA ILE A 175 9.97 -5.09 -7.88
C ILE A 175 9.69 -3.71 -8.48
N ASP A 176 9.40 -3.64 -9.78
CA ASP A 176 9.04 -2.39 -10.46
C ASP A 176 7.74 -1.80 -9.91
N ARG A 177 6.79 -2.64 -9.48
CA ARG A 177 5.53 -2.19 -8.87
C ARG A 177 5.72 -1.68 -7.45
N LEU A 178 6.50 -2.42 -6.65
CA LEU A 178 6.89 -2.00 -5.31
C LEU A 178 7.59 -0.63 -5.37
N LEU A 179 8.52 -0.47 -6.31
CA LEU A 179 9.21 0.79 -6.59
C LEU A 179 8.24 1.93 -6.89
N LEU A 180 7.26 1.73 -7.75
CA LEU A 180 6.27 2.76 -8.08
C LEU A 180 5.43 3.17 -6.86
N HIS A 181 5.07 2.23 -5.99
CA HIS A 181 4.30 2.53 -4.78
C HIS A 181 5.12 3.28 -3.73
N ILE A 182 6.37 2.87 -3.55
CA ILE A 182 7.31 3.54 -2.66
C ILE A 182 7.63 4.94 -3.19
N ALA A 183 7.87 5.09 -4.50
CA ALA A 183 8.16 6.35 -5.14
C ALA A 183 7.01 7.36 -4.99
N ALA A 184 5.76 6.92 -5.10
CA ALA A 184 4.60 7.78 -4.84
C ALA A 184 4.67 8.42 -3.43
N ILE A 185 4.91 7.62 -2.40
CA ILE A 185 5.02 8.11 -1.01
C ILE A 185 6.26 9.01 -0.84
N ALA A 186 7.35 8.69 -1.53
CA ALA A 186 8.59 9.47 -1.54
C ALA A 186 8.40 10.87 -2.14
N VAL A 187 7.72 10.95 -3.29
CA VAL A 187 7.45 12.21 -3.99
C VAL A 187 6.62 13.13 -3.12
N TYR A 188 5.59 12.61 -2.44
CA TYR A 188 4.86 13.41 -1.45
C TYR A 188 5.79 13.93 -0.36
N SER A 189 6.68 13.09 0.16
CA SER A 189 7.60 13.47 1.23
C SER A 189 8.52 14.61 0.82
N ILE A 190 9.00 14.62 -0.42
CA ILE A 190 9.81 15.72 -0.98
C ILE A 190 8.95 16.98 -1.20
N ALA A 191 7.75 16.83 -1.76
CA ALA A 191 6.86 17.95 -2.10
C ALA A 191 6.19 18.61 -0.88
N ALA A 192 6.11 17.89 0.25
CA ALA A 192 5.49 18.38 1.48
C ALA A 192 6.45 19.13 2.43
N ILE A 193 7.73 19.28 2.02
CA ILE A 193 8.73 20.17 2.64
C ILE A 193 8.51 21.57 2.09
#